data_AF-A0A0B2SG53-F1
#
_entry.id   AF-A0A0B2SG53-F1
#
_cell.length_a   1.000
_cell.length_b   1.000
_cell.length_c   1.000
_cell.angle_alpha   90.00
_cell.angle_beta   90.00
_cell.angle_gamma   90.00
#
_symmetry.space_group_name_H-M   'P 1'
#
loop_
_entity.id
_entity.type
_entity.pdbx_description
1 polymer ?
#
loop_
_entity_poly.entity_id
_entity_poly.type
_entity_poly.pdbx_seq_one_letter_code
_entity_poly.pdbx_strand_id
1 'polypeptide(L)'
;YFPILIKANNVDWGPKPFRILNCWLTDKSFKDVVNHCWNSVQVVGWGAYVLKEKIKRLKGRLKIWNKEEYGDSFKKVQQLEVELNKLEEDTVHRQMTDLEISRK
;
A
#
# COMPACT_ATOMS: atom_id res chain seq x y z
N TYR A 1 -21.29 -30.74 24.50
CA TYR A 1 -20.58 -29.93 23.48
C TYR A 1 -19.09 -29.94 23.82
N PHE A 2 -18.24 -30.40 22.91
CA PHE A 2 -16.78 -30.32 23.07
C PHE A 2 -16.22 -29.27 22.12
N PRO A 3 -15.40 -28.31 22.58
CA PRO A 3 -14.79 -27.32 21.72
C PRO A 3 -13.64 -27.93 20.91
N ILE A 4 -13.55 -27.57 19.63
CA ILE A 4 -12.43 -27.92 18.76
C ILE A 4 -11.35 -26.86 18.94
N LEU A 5 -10.19 -27.26 19.45
CA LEU A 5 -9.02 -26.40 19.56
C LEU A 5 -8.24 -26.40 18.25
N ILE A 6 -8.33 -25.32 17.48
CA ILE A 6 -7.52 -25.13 16.27
C ILE A 6 -6.23 -24.42 16.66
N LYS A 7 -5.12 -25.17 16.65
CA LYS A 7 -3.77 -24.62 16.88
C LYS A 7 -3.16 -24.26 15.53
N ALA A 8 -3.12 -22.96 15.22
CA ALA A 8 -2.42 -22.47 14.05
C ALA A 8 -0.90 -22.55 14.30
N ASN A 9 -0.24 -23.56 13.74
CA ASN A 9 1.22 -23.59 13.72
C ASN A 9 1.70 -22.46 12.81
N ASN A 10 2.46 -21.50 13.35
CA ASN A 10 3.19 -20.50 12.57
C ASN A 10 4.37 -21.18 11.85
N VAL A 11 4.05 -21.92 10.79
CA VAL A 11 5.04 -22.48 9.88
C VAL A 11 5.45 -21.37 8.92
N ASP A 12 6.75 -21.07 8.88
CA ASP A 12 7.31 -20.14 7.90
C ASP A 12 7.39 -20.83 6.54
N TRP A 13 6.42 -20.54 5.68
CA TRP A 13 6.35 -21.02 4.30
C TRP A 13 7.19 -20.18 3.33
N GLY A 14 8.04 -19.28 3.85
CA GLY A 14 8.83 -18.33 3.08
C GLY A 14 8.07 -17.05 2.74
N PRO A 15 8.65 -16.20 1.87
CA PRO A 15 8.09 -14.90 1.56
C PRO A 15 6.69 -15.03 0.94
N LYS A 16 5.73 -14.34 1.56
CA LYS A 16 4.33 -14.33 1.09
C LYS A 16 4.27 -13.95 -0.39
N PRO A 17 3.72 -14.82 -1.27
CA PRO A 17 3.74 -14.62 -2.72
C PRO A 17 2.86 -13.43 -3.18
N PHE A 18 1.93 -13.01 -2.32
CA PHE A 18 1.04 -11.89 -2.53
C PHE A 18 0.98 -11.03 -1.28
N ARG A 19 1.14 -9.71 -1.45
CA ARG A 19 1.05 -8.71 -0.39
C ARG A 19 0.05 -7.65 -0.83
N ILE A 20 -0.75 -7.18 0.11
CA ILE A 20 -1.68 -6.08 -0.06
C ILE A 20 -1.28 -4.94 0.87
N LEU A 21 -1.65 -3.71 0.52
CA LEU A 21 -1.51 -2.57 1.42
C LEU A 21 -2.77 -2.45 2.28
N ASN A 22 -2.61 -2.18 3.58
CA ASN A 22 -3.75 -2.02 4.48
C ASN A 22 -4.66 -0.85 4.08
N CYS A 23 -4.10 0.21 3.50
CA CYS A 23 -4.88 1.34 2.98
C CYS A 23 -5.84 0.93 1.85
N TRP A 24 -5.51 -0.11 1.08
CA TRP A 24 -6.43 -0.62 0.06
C TRP A 24 -7.68 -1.24 0.69
N LEU A 25 -7.57 -1.84 1.87
CA LEU A 25 -8.72 -2.43 2.57
C LEU A 25 -9.70 -1.39 3.10
N THR A 26 -9.23 -0.16 3.33
CA THR A 26 -10.08 0.95 3.77
C THR A 26 -10.77 1.66 2.60
N ASP A 27 -10.28 1.46 1.38
CA ASP A 27 -10.87 2.03 0.17
C ASP A 27 -12.13 1.26 -0.24
N LYS A 28 -13.24 1.98 -0.42
CA LYS A 28 -14.53 1.38 -0.80
C LYS A 28 -14.47 0.73 -2.18
N SER A 29 -13.66 1.26 -3.10
CA SER A 29 -13.55 0.78 -4.48
C SER A 29 -12.72 -0.50 -4.61
N PHE A 30 -11.87 -0.81 -3.63
CA PHE A 30 -10.97 -1.97 -3.69
C PHE A 30 -11.72 -3.29 -3.87
N LYS A 31 -12.82 -3.47 -3.13
CA LYS A 31 -13.66 -4.68 -3.22
C LYS A 31 -14.22 -4.86 -4.64
N ASP A 32 -14.66 -3.77 -5.26
CA ASP A 32 -15.23 -3.80 -6.60
C ASP A 32 -14.17 -4.12 -7.66
N VAL A 33 -12.94 -3.59 -7.51
CA VAL A 33 -11.80 -3.91 -8.37
C VAL A 33 -11.46 -5.40 -8.30
N VAL A 34 -11.43 -5.99 -7.10
CA VAL A 34 -11.16 -7.42 -6.91
C VAL A 34 -12.26 -8.26 -7.55
N ASN A 35 -13.52 -7.95 -7.27
CA ASN A 35 -14.67 -8.67 -7.82
C ASN A 35 -14.70 -8.61 -9.35
N HIS A 36 -14.53 -7.42 -9.92
CA HIS A 36 -14.49 -7.24 -11.36
C HIS A 36 -13.35 -8.04 -11.99
N CYS A 37 -12.14 -7.99 -11.40
CA CYS A 37 -10.99 -8.73 -11.90
C CYS A 37 -11.17 -10.25 -11.86
N TRP A 38 -11.86 -10.78 -10.84
CA TRP A 38 -12.10 -12.22 -10.72
C TRP A 38 -13.24 -12.74 -11.59
N ASN A 39 -14.18 -11.87 -11.95
CA ASN A 39 -15.34 -12.22 -12.78
C ASN A 39 -15.12 -11.92 -14.27
N SER A 40 -14.12 -11.11 -14.63
CA SER A 40 -13.85 -10.76 -16.03
C SER A 40 -13.27 -11.91 -16.87
N VAL A 41 -12.72 -12.95 -16.24
CA VAL A 41 -12.13 -14.09 -16.94
C VAL A 41 -12.48 -15.40 -16.25
N GLN A 42 -13.03 -16.34 -17.03
CA GLN A 42 -13.20 -17.73 -16.60
C GLN A 42 -11.88 -18.48 -16.80
N VAL A 43 -11.26 -18.90 -15.70
CA VAL A 43 -10.06 -19.75 -15.71
C VAL A 43 -10.51 -21.18 -15.40
N VAL A 44 -10.22 -22.11 -16.31
CA VAL A 44 -10.60 -23.52 -16.19
C VAL A 44 -9.36 -24.36 -15.89
N GLY A 45 -9.50 -25.39 -15.05
CA GLY A 45 -8.44 -26.32 -14.68
C GLY A 45 -8.52 -26.75 -13.22
N TRP A 46 -7.44 -27.35 -12.72
CA TRP A 46 -7.34 -27.74 -11.31
C TRP A 46 -7.40 -26.51 -10.38
N GLY A 47 -8.04 -26.66 -9.20
CA GLY A 47 -8.35 -25.54 -8.31
C GLY A 47 -7.16 -24.66 -7.94
N ALA A 48 -5.99 -25.24 -7.68
CA ALA A 48 -4.79 -24.44 -7.37
C ALA A 48 -4.25 -23.68 -8.59
N TYR A 49 -4.38 -24.23 -9.79
CA TYR A 49 -4.04 -23.53 -11.03
C TYR A 49 -4.97 -22.33 -11.24
N VAL A 50 -6.29 -22.53 -11.08
CA VAL A 50 -7.28 -21.46 -11.16
C VAL A 50 -6.98 -20.35 -10.15
N LEU A 51 -6.68 -20.71 -8.90
CA LEU A 51 -6.33 -19.75 -7.85
C LEU A 51 -5.06 -18.97 -8.18
N LYS A 52 -3.98 -19.66 -8.57
CA LYS A 52 -2.71 -19.04 -8.98
C LYS A 52 -2.93 -18.01 -10.08
N GLU A 53 -3.69 -18.37 -11.11
CA GLU A 53 -3.96 -17.54 -12.28
C GLU A 53 -4.85 -16.33 -11.95
N LYS A 54 -5.81 -16.48 -11.02
CA LYS A 54 -6.61 -15.36 -10.50
C LYS A 54 -5.76 -14.38 -9.68
N ILE A 55 -4.90 -14.88 -8.79
CA ILE A 55 -4.00 -14.04 -7.99
C ILE A 55 -3.01 -13.29 -8.89
N LYS A 56 -2.43 -13.97 -9.90
CA LYS A 56 -1.50 -13.36 -10.86
C LYS A 56 -2.14 -12.18 -11.60
N ARG A 57 -3.37 -12.35 -12.09
CA ARG A 57 -4.12 -11.29 -12.77
C ARG A 57 -4.47 -10.14 -11.82
N LEU A 58 -4.96 -10.47 -10.63
CA LEU A 58 -5.30 -9.47 -9.61
C LEU A 58 -4.09 -8.59 -9.27
N LYS A 59 -2.89 -9.18 -9.14
CA LYS A 59 -1.65 -8.42 -8.90
C LYS A 59 -1.40 -7.37 -9.99
N GLY A 60 -1.63 -7.73 -11.26
CA GLY A 60 -1.50 -6.81 -12.38
C GLY A 60 -2.53 -5.69 -12.34
N ARG A 61 -3.81 -6.03 -12.11
CA ARG A 61 -4.88 -5.04 -12.01
C ARG A 61 -4.67 -4.07 -10.85
N LEU A 62 -4.28 -4.57 -9.67
CA LEU A 62 -4.01 -3.72 -8.51
C LEU A 62 -2.83 -2.78 -8.72
N LYS A 63 -1.81 -3.18 -9.49
CA LYS A 63 -0.70 -2.28 -9.83
C LYS A 63 -1.17 -1.09 -10.68
N ILE A 64 -2.07 -1.35 -11.62
CA ILE A 64 -2.66 -0.30 -12.48
C ILE A 64 -3.57 0.59 -11.63
N TRP A 65 -4.53 -0.02 -10.93
CA TRP A 65 -5.48 0.70 -10.08
C TRP A 65 -4.79 1.54 -8.99
N ASN A 66 -3.74 1.03 -8.34
CA ASN A 66 -2.98 1.80 -7.35
C ASN A 66 -2.34 3.04 -7.98
N LYS A 67 -1.86 2.96 -9.22
CA LYS A 67 -1.32 4.12 -9.95
C LYS A 67 -2.42 5.09 -10.36
N GLU A 68 -3.60 4.60 -10.72
CA GLU A 68 -4.77 5.42 -11.08
C GLU A 68 -5.29 6.22 -9.88
N GLU A 69 -5.50 5.57 -8.73
CA GLU A 69 -6.08 6.20 -7.55
C GLU A 69 -5.06 6.96 -6.69
N TYR A 70 -3.87 6.39 -6.49
CA TYR A 70 -2.88 6.90 -5.53
C TYR A 70 -1.64 7.47 -6.20
N GLY A 71 -1.54 7.42 -7.53
CA GLY A 71 -0.38 7.90 -8.28
C GLY A 71 0.93 7.19 -7.90
N ASP A 72 2.03 7.90 -8.08
CA ASP A 72 3.32 7.51 -7.48
C ASP A 72 3.36 8.01 -6.04
N SER A 73 2.74 7.24 -5.15
CA SER A 73 2.63 7.57 -3.73
C SER A 73 4.01 7.73 -3.09
N PHE A 74 5.01 6.99 -3.58
CA PHE A 74 6.39 7.07 -3.12
C PHE A 74 7.02 8.41 -3.48
N LYS A 75 6.84 8.86 -4.72
CA LYS A 75 7.29 10.18 -5.17
C LYS A 75 6.60 11.31 -4.42
N LYS A 76 5.31 11.16 -4.11
CA LYS A 76 4.55 12.16 -3.35
C LYS A 76 5.04 12.28 -1.91
N VAL A 77 5.34 11.17 -1.24
CA VAL A 77 5.96 11.17 0.10
C VAL A 77 7.32 11.87 0.06
N GLN A 78 8.19 11.53 -0.90
CA GLN A 78 9.50 12.18 -1.04
C GLN A 78 9.37 13.69 -1.29
N GLN A 79 8.41 14.12 -2.11
CA GLN A 79 8.18 15.54 -2.35
C GLN A 79 7.76 16.28 -1.08
N LEU A 80 6.86 15.68 -0.29
CA LEU A 80 6.42 16.25 0.98
C LEU A 80 7.56 16.31 2.01
N GLU A 81 8.42 15.29 2.07
CA GLU A 81 9.62 15.31 2.93
C GLU A 81 10.59 16.43 2.54
N VAL A 82 10.84 16.62 1.24
CA VAL A 82 11.70 17.72 0.76
C VAL A 82 11.09 19.08 1.06
N GLU A 83 9.78 19.24 0.89
CA GLU A 83 9.09 20.49 1.21
C GLU A 83 9.12 20.80 2.71
N LEU A 84 8.92 19.79 3.56
CA LEU A 84 9.01 19.93 5.00
C LEU A 84 10.42 20.40 5.43
N ASN A 85 11.47 19.75 4.92
CA ASN A 85 12.85 20.11 5.24
C ASN A 85 13.18 21.57 4.83
N LYS A 86 12.69 22.03 3.68
CA LYS A 86 12.86 23.43 3.25
C LYS A 86 12.18 24.41 4.20
N LEU A 87 10.96 24.11 4.63
CA LEU A 87 10.22 24.96 5.56
C LEU A 87 10.90 25.02 6.94
N GLU A 88 11.49 23.91 7.38
CA GLU A 88 12.30 23.87 8.61
C GLU A 88 13.57 24.72 8.47
N GLU A 89 14.31 24.61 7.36
CA GLU A 89 15.47 25.46 7.06
C GLU A 89 15.11 26.95 7.04
N ASP A 90 14.04 27.32 6.33
CA ASP A 90 13.56 28.71 6.25
C ASP A 90 13.15 29.26 7.62
N THR A 91 12.55 28.42 8.46
CA THR A 91 12.14 28.80 9.82
C THR A 91 13.36 29.04 10.72
N VAL A 92 14.38 28.18 10.62
CA VAL A 92 15.65 28.35 11.35
C VAL A 92 16.38 29.61 10.88
N HIS A 93 16.42 29.88 9.57
CA HIS A 93 17.04 31.09 9.03
C HIS A 93 16.33 32.36 9.51
N ARG A 94 15.00 32.35 9.53
CA ARG A 94 14.18 33.48 9.98
C ARG A 94 14.35 33.76 11.49
N GLN A 95 14.46 32.73 12.32
CA GLN A 95 14.73 32.89 13.76
C GLN A 95 16.10 33.50 14.05
N MET A 96 17.12 33.18 13.24
CA MET A 96 18.47 33.71 13.39
C MET A 96 18.53 35.21 13.04
N THR A 97 17.79 35.64 12.01
CA THR A 97 17.73 37.06 11.61
C THR A 97 17.01 37.95 12.61
N ASP A 98 15.96 37.49 13.29
CA ASP A 98 15.18 38.35 14.21
C ASP A 98 15.78 38.44 15.63
N LEU A 99 16.59 37.45 16.05
CA LEU A 99 17.19 37.41 17.39
C LEU A 99 18.64 37.93 17.45
N GLU A 100 19.41 37.86 16.34
CA GLU A 100 20.76 38.44 16.28
C GLU A 100 20.76 39.97 16.08
N ILE A 101 19.65 40.55 15.61
CA ILE A 101 19.50 42.01 15.45
C ILE A 101 19.22 42.72 16.79
N SER A 102 18.59 42.05 17.78
CA SER A 102 18.27 42.69 19.06
C SER A 102 19.43 42.74 20.06
N ARG A 103 20.63 42.28 19.67
CA ARG A 103 21.82 42.21 20.52
C ARG A 103 23.04 42.96 19.99
N LYS A 104 22.85 43.84 18.99
CA LYS A 104 23.84 44.84 18.57
C LYS A 104 23.40 46.25 18.94
#